data_AF-A5IZ45-F1
#
_entry.id   AF-A5IZ45-F1
#
_cell.length_a   1.000
_cell.length_b   1.000
_cell.length_c   1.000
_cell.angle_alpha   90.00
_cell.angle_beta   90.00
_cell.angle_gamma   90.00
#
_symmetry.space_group_name_H-M   'P 1'
#
loop_
_entity.id
_entity.type
_entity.pdbx_description
1 polymer ?
#
loop_
_entity_poly.entity_id
_entity_poly.type
_entity_poly.pdbx_seq_one_letter_code
_entity_poly.pdbx_strand_id
1 'polypeptide(L)'
;MSYFTDAKALALENEELINAVNQDTKKGNELDIKIKELESELKRIDDLTKTNIEMIKREIKSHYENAIKEEIELLDTLYEENEFLYELIEELKSEKNPSDQWYYNNRERDGFNHQHIARLKDAMWSNDEEFDRVVKLTYELENYSNMMMVELDKIKEEIEIERAKRPTIESNISKARLEKAKVDKAILDRNKEFTRAKELLVLYNNDISNIETNIKLATEKHEKLVAQLRVHNEKMSEYVAKKAKIEESNKELEESTRKALSEIESQFEKQILELDKNAYELEEKKNSELKELSKEIDLYEKAIKEIEAN
;
A
#
# COMPACT_ATOMS: atom_id res chain seq x y z
N MET A 1 7.57 27.74 9.57
CA MET A 1 7.46 26.65 8.57
C MET A 1 5.99 26.45 8.28
N SER A 2 5.62 26.33 7.00
CA SER A 2 4.22 26.31 6.58
C SER A 2 3.65 24.90 6.70
N TYR A 3 2.53 24.71 7.39
CA TYR A 3 1.84 23.41 7.49
C TYR A 3 1.58 22.75 6.11
N PHE A 4 1.48 23.58 5.06
CA PHE A 4 1.28 23.14 3.68
C PHE A 4 2.52 22.49 3.06
N THR A 5 3.73 22.94 3.42
CA THR A 5 4.97 22.31 2.96
C THR A 5 5.20 20.95 3.59
N ASP A 6 4.78 20.78 4.84
CA ASP A 6 4.94 19.53 5.60
C ASP A 6 3.95 18.45 5.10
N ALA A 7 2.69 18.82 4.83
CA ALA A 7 1.70 17.91 4.25
C ALA A 7 2.09 17.41 2.85
N LYS A 8 2.66 18.30 2.02
CA LYS A 8 3.15 17.93 0.68
C LYS A 8 4.34 16.98 0.75
N ALA A 9 5.25 17.19 1.70
CA ALA A 9 6.38 16.30 1.93
C ALA A 9 5.94 14.90 2.39
N LEU A 10 4.99 14.82 3.33
CA LEU A 10 4.41 13.54 3.79
C LEU A 10 3.67 12.79 2.67
N ALA A 11 3.00 13.50 1.76
CA ALA A 11 2.34 12.88 0.61
C ALA A 11 3.34 12.25 -0.36
N LEU A 12 4.45 12.93 -0.64
CA LEU A 12 5.57 12.41 -1.43
C LEU A 12 6.20 11.18 -0.76
N GLU A 13 6.49 11.25 0.55
CA GLU A 13 7.04 10.14 1.32
C GLU A 13 6.13 8.89 1.25
N ASN A 14 4.80 9.09 1.37
CA ASN A 14 3.84 8.00 1.23
C ASN A 14 3.84 7.36 -0.18
N GLU A 15 3.97 8.17 -1.23
CA GLU A 15 4.03 7.66 -2.60
C GLU A 15 5.31 6.87 -2.86
N GLU A 16 6.44 7.34 -2.35
CA GLU A 16 7.73 6.62 -2.39
C GLU A 16 7.65 5.29 -1.64
N LEU A 17 7.05 5.27 -0.45
CA LEU A 17 6.83 4.04 0.34
C LEU A 17 5.95 3.03 -0.41
N ILE A 18 4.85 3.48 -1.04
CA ILE A 18 3.98 2.59 -1.84
C ILE A 18 4.77 1.98 -3.00
N ASN A 19 5.54 2.79 -3.73
CA ASN A 19 6.34 2.31 -4.85
C ASN A 19 7.39 1.30 -4.39
N ALA A 20 8.05 1.55 -3.25
CA ALA A 20 9.03 0.64 -2.67
C ALA A 20 8.39 -0.69 -2.21
N VAL A 21 7.22 -0.64 -1.57
CA VAL A 21 6.46 -1.86 -1.18
C VAL A 21 6.02 -2.66 -2.41
N ASN A 22 5.58 -2.00 -3.48
CA ASN A 22 5.21 -2.67 -4.73
C ASN A 22 6.40 -3.38 -5.38
N GLN A 23 7.60 -2.76 -5.36
CA GLN A 23 8.83 -3.38 -5.86
C GLN A 23 9.22 -4.60 -5.04
N ASP A 24 9.22 -4.47 -3.71
CA ASP A 24 9.51 -5.59 -2.81
C ASP A 24 8.51 -6.74 -3.00
N THR A 25 7.22 -6.44 -3.17
CA THR A 25 6.18 -7.44 -3.41
C THR A 25 6.43 -8.22 -4.71
N LYS A 26 6.83 -7.53 -5.78
CA LYS A 26 7.24 -8.19 -7.03
C LYS A 26 8.43 -9.11 -6.82
N LYS A 27 9.47 -8.63 -6.13
CA LYS A 27 10.65 -9.42 -5.79
C LYS A 27 10.31 -10.65 -4.95
N GLY A 28 9.41 -10.50 -3.97
CA GLY A 28 8.90 -11.60 -3.14
C GLY A 28 8.20 -12.68 -3.98
N ASN A 29 7.36 -12.27 -4.93
CA ASN A 29 6.68 -13.18 -5.85
C ASN A 29 7.65 -13.91 -6.79
N GLU A 30 8.66 -13.22 -7.32
CA GLU A 30 9.71 -13.84 -8.15
C GLU A 30 10.49 -14.90 -7.37
N LEU A 31 10.82 -14.62 -6.10
CA LEU A 31 11.49 -15.57 -5.21
C LEU A 31 10.61 -16.80 -4.93
N ASP A 32 9.29 -16.63 -4.77
CA ASP A 32 8.36 -17.75 -4.60
C ASP A 32 8.31 -18.67 -5.81
N ILE A 33 8.25 -18.09 -7.01
CA ILE A 33 8.26 -18.86 -8.27
C ILE A 33 9.56 -19.66 -8.34
N LYS A 34 10.70 -19.01 -8.10
CA LYS A 34 12.02 -19.66 -8.11
C LYS A 34 12.14 -20.78 -7.07
N ILE A 35 11.60 -20.59 -5.86
CA ILE A 35 11.58 -21.63 -4.83
C ILE A 35 10.77 -22.84 -5.31
N LYS A 36 9.57 -22.62 -5.88
CA LYS A 36 8.73 -23.70 -6.40
C LYS A 36 9.39 -24.47 -7.55
N GLU A 37 10.07 -23.77 -8.45
CA GLU A 37 10.81 -24.39 -9.54
C GLU A 37 11.93 -25.31 -9.02
N LEU A 38 12.72 -24.82 -8.07
CA LEU A 38 13.80 -25.59 -7.45
C LEU A 38 13.25 -26.77 -6.61
N GLU A 39 12.12 -26.61 -5.92
CA GLU A 39 11.45 -27.69 -5.19
C GLU A 39 10.90 -28.77 -6.13
N SER A 40 10.37 -28.37 -7.30
CA SER A 40 9.95 -29.30 -8.35
C SER A 40 11.14 -30.08 -8.91
N GLU A 41 12.27 -29.40 -9.12
CA GLU A 41 13.51 -30.05 -9.57
C GLU A 41 14.03 -31.06 -8.55
N LEU A 42 14.03 -30.73 -7.25
CA LEU A 42 14.37 -31.67 -6.17
C LEU A 42 13.45 -32.89 -6.18
N LYS A 43 12.14 -32.67 -6.32
CA LYS A 43 11.18 -33.78 -6.37
C LYS A 43 11.46 -34.72 -7.54
N ARG A 44 11.79 -34.16 -8.72
CA ARG A 44 12.19 -34.97 -9.89
C ARG A 44 13.44 -35.81 -9.59
N ILE A 45 14.46 -35.23 -8.94
CA ILE A 45 15.68 -35.95 -8.55
C ILE A 45 15.36 -37.05 -7.53
N ASP A 46 14.52 -36.77 -6.53
CA ASP A 46 14.11 -37.75 -5.53
C ASP A 46 13.29 -38.90 -6.17
N ASP A 47 12.50 -38.63 -7.20
CA ASP A 47 11.77 -39.67 -7.94
C ASP A 47 12.69 -40.52 -8.82
N LEU A 48 13.68 -39.90 -9.48
CA LEU A 48 14.71 -40.63 -10.23
C LEU A 48 15.52 -41.57 -9.34
N THR A 49 15.97 -41.09 -8.18
CA THR A 49 16.82 -41.85 -7.25
C THR A 49 16.10 -43.00 -6.52
N LYS A 50 14.76 -43.07 -6.56
CA LYS A 50 13.99 -44.24 -6.09
C LYS A 50 14.13 -45.46 -7.01
N THR A 51 14.53 -45.25 -8.26
CA THR A 51 14.69 -46.33 -9.23
C THR A 51 15.86 -47.24 -8.82
N ASN A 52 15.57 -48.49 -8.47
CA ASN A 52 16.59 -49.45 -8.07
C ASN A 52 17.19 -50.16 -9.29
N ILE A 53 18.09 -49.46 -9.99
CA ILE A 53 18.74 -49.99 -11.20
C ILE A 53 19.46 -51.32 -10.93
N GLU A 54 20.05 -51.50 -9.76
CA GLU A 54 20.75 -52.75 -9.41
C GLU A 54 19.81 -53.95 -9.25
N MET A 55 18.55 -53.70 -8.89
CA MET A 55 17.51 -54.74 -8.87
C MET A 55 17.06 -55.06 -10.29
N ILE A 56 16.79 -54.04 -11.11
CA ILE A 56 16.39 -54.19 -12.51
C ILE A 56 17.47 -54.96 -13.30
N LYS A 57 18.75 -54.60 -13.13
CA LYS A 57 19.87 -55.32 -13.74
C LYS A 57 19.90 -56.80 -13.35
N ARG A 58 19.65 -57.12 -12.08
CA ARG A 58 19.61 -58.51 -11.61
C ARG A 58 18.45 -59.28 -12.24
N GLU A 59 17.27 -58.67 -12.32
CA GLU A 59 16.08 -59.27 -12.94
C GLU A 59 16.30 -59.53 -14.44
N ILE A 60 16.81 -58.55 -15.18
CA ILE A 60 17.12 -58.70 -16.61
C ILE A 60 18.17 -59.78 -16.82
N LYS A 61 19.28 -59.74 -16.06
CA LYS A 61 20.34 -60.74 -16.17
C LYS A 61 19.81 -62.15 -15.93
N SER A 62 19.04 -62.34 -14.85
CA SER A 62 18.43 -63.63 -14.54
C SER A 62 17.44 -64.10 -15.61
N HIS A 63 16.65 -63.20 -16.18
CA HIS A 63 15.69 -63.53 -17.24
C HIS A 63 16.38 -64.06 -18.49
N TYR A 64 17.42 -63.35 -18.97
CA TYR A 64 18.18 -63.78 -20.15
C TYR A 64 19.05 -65.01 -19.88
N GLU A 65 19.66 -65.15 -18.69
CA GLU A 65 20.40 -66.37 -18.32
C GLU A 65 19.49 -67.61 -18.33
N ASN A 66 18.25 -67.49 -17.83
CA ASN A 66 17.29 -68.59 -17.87
C ASN A 66 16.86 -68.92 -19.31
N ALA A 67 16.54 -67.91 -20.12
CA ALA A 67 16.15 -68.11 -21.51
C ALA A 67 17.28 -68.77 -22.33
N ILE A 68 18.52 -68.32 -22.18
CA ILE A 68 19.68 -68.93 -22.83
C ILE A 68 19.88 -70.38 -22.37
N LYS A 69 19.67 -70.67 -21.08
CA LYS A 69 19.78 -72.04 -20.56
C LYS A 69 18.76 -72.99 -21.18
N GLU A 70 17.51 -72.55 -21.34
CA GLU A 70 16.45 -73.34 -21.99
C GLU A 70 16.81 -73.66 -23.46
N GLU A 71 17.36 -72.68 -24.19
CA GLU A 71 17.82 -72.88 -25.57
C GLU A 71 19.06 -73.81 -25.65
N ILE A 72 19.99 -73.74 -24.69
CA ILE A 72 21.13 -74.67 -24.63
C ILE A 72 20.67 -76.12 -24.35
N GLU A 73 19.70 -76.31 -23.44
CA GLU A 73 19.12 -77.63 -23.17
C GLU A 73 18.44 -78.23 -24.42
N LEU A 74 17.85 -77.38 -25.27
CA LEU A 74 17.31 -77.80 -26.56
C LEU A 74 18.43 -78.23 -27.54
N LEU A 75 19.57 -77.53 -27.58
CA LEU A 75 20.72 -77.94 -28.40
C LEU A 75 21.25 -79.32 -27.99
N ASP A 76 21.37 -79.59 -26.69
CA ASP A 76 21.79 -80.90 -26.18
C ASP A 76 20.80 -82.00 -26.60
N THR A 77 19.50 -81.72 -26.52
CA THR A 77 18.45 -82.65 -26.97
C THR A 77 18.55 -82.95 -28.46
N LEU A 78 18.71 -81.93 -29.30
CA LEU A 78 18.87 -82.10 -30.76
C LEU A 78 20.13 -82.91 -31.11
N TYR A 79 21.21 -82.72 -30.35
CA TYR A 79 22.46 -83.47 -30.51
C TYR A 79 22.27 -84.95 -30.17
N GLU A 80 21.67 -85.26 -29.01
CA GLU A 80 21.36 -86.62 -28.59
C GLU A 80 20.41 -87.34 -29.58
N GLU A 81 19.40 -86.63 -30.08
CA GLU A 81 18.50 -87.14 -31.11
C GLU A 81 19.24 -87.48 -32.40
N ASN A 82 20.12 -86.58 -32.87
CA ASN A 82 20.91 -86.81 -34.07
C ASN A 82 21.89 -87.99 -33.91
N GLU A 83 22.51 -88.16 -32.75
CA GLU A 83 23.37 -89.30 -32.45
C GLU A 83 22.58 -90.62 -32.50
N PHE A 84 21.40 -90.66 -31.87
CA PHE A 84 20.51 -91.81 -31.90
C PHE A 84 20.03 -92.15 -33.32
N LEU A 85 19.62 -91.14 -34.10
CA LEU A 85 19.20 -91.31 -35.50
C LEU A 85 20.34 -91.86 -36.35
N TYR A 86 21.58 -91.40 -36.11
CA TYR A 86 22.77 -91.88 -36.80
C TYR A 86 23.06 -93.36 -36.49
N GLU A 87 23.04 -93.75 -35.21
CA GLU A 87 23.21 -95.16 -34.80
C GLU A 87 22.15 -96.06 -35.46
N LEU A 88 20.89 -95.64 -35.45
CA LEU A 88 19.79 -96.38 -36.08
C LEU A 88 19.99 -96.53 -37.60
N ILE A 89 20.48 -95.47 -38.27
CA ILE A 89 20.81 -95.53 -39.70
C ILE A 89 21.93 -96.54 -39.96
N GLU A 90 22.98 -96.59 -39.12
CA GLU A 90 24.09 -97.54 -39.27
C GLU A 90 23.65 -99.00 -39.00
N GLU A 91 22.79 -99.23 -38.01
CA GLU A 91 22.18 -100.55 -37.78
C GLU A 91 21.41 -101.05 -39.01
N LEU A 92 20.63 -100.17 -39.64
CA LEU A 92 19.83 -100.48 -40.83
C LEU A 92 20.64 -100.74 -42.10
N LYS A 93 21.86 -100.22 -42.17
CA LYS A 93 22.82 -100.51 -43.25
C LYS A 93 23.61 -101.80 -43.02
N SER A 94 23.63 -102.32 -41.79
CA SER A 94 24.48 -103.46 -41.43
C SER A 94 24.01 -104.77 -42.08
N GLU A 95 24.96 -105.59 -42.52
CA GLU A 95 24.70 -106.92 -43.13
C GLU A 95 24.07 -107.93 -42.14
N LYS A 96 23.95 -107.56 -40.85
CA LYS A 96 23.31 -108.37 -39.81
C LYS A 96 21.77 -108.40 -39.92
N ASN A 97 21.17 -107.45 -40.65
CA ASN A 97 19.75 -107.43 -40.99
C ASN A 97 19.60 -107.50 -42.53
N PRO A 98 19.85 -108.67 -43.16
CA PRO A 98 19.91 -108.82 -44.62
C PRO A 98 18.54 -108.70 -45.32
N SER A 99 17.49 -108.32 -44.59
CA SER A 99 16.15 -108.26 -45.10
C SER A 99 15.82 -106.85 -45.58
N ASP A 100 15.99 -106.62 -46.88
CA ASP A 100 15.14 -105.70 -47.65
C ASP A 100 13.71 -106.28 -47.83
N GLN A 101 13.40 -107.40 -47.15
CA GLN A 101 12.16 -108.16 -47.19
C GLN A 101 11.31 -107.89 -45.94
N TRP A 102 10.54 -106.80 -46.02
CA TRP A 102 9.24 -106.65 -45.34
C TRP A 102 9.27 -106.61 -43.79
N TYR A 103 9.56 -105.44 -43.21
CA TYR A 103 9.34 -105.16 -41.78
C TYR A 103 8.04 -104.37 -41.57
N TYR A 104 6.88 -105.03 -41.65
CA TYR A 104 5.58 -104.42 -41.33
C TYR A 104 5.18 -104.48 -39.85
N ASN A 105 5.97 -105.13 -38.98
CA ASN A 105 5.47 -105.42 -37.63
C ASN A 105 5.48 -104.22 -36.66
N ASN A 106 6.25 -103.15 -36.92
CA ASN A 106 6.26 -101.94 -36.06
C ASN A 106 6.43 -100.60 -36.84
N ARG A 107 6.44 -100.61 -38.18
CA ARG A 107 6.65 -99.41 -39.01
C ARG A 107 5.41 -99.18 -39.86
N GLU A 108 4.57 -98.22 -39.46
CA GLU A 108 3.29 -97.97 -40.13
C GLU A 108 3.44 -97.35 -41.54
N ARG A 109 4.60 -96.76 -41.86
CA ARG A 109 4.74 -95.86 -43.03
C ARG A 109 5.93 -96.13 -43.97
N ASP A 110 6.83 -97.08 -43.67
CA ASP A 110 8.03 -97.35 -44.46
C ASP A 110 8.21 -98.85 -44.70
N GLY A 111 7.98 -99.31 -45.92
CA GLY A 111 8.03 -100.74 -46.27
C GLY A 111 9.44 -101.28 -46.53
N PHE A 112 10.42 -100.39 -46.74
CA PHE A 112 11.80 -100.72 -47.07
C PHE A 112 12.79 -99.89 -46.26
N ASN A 113 13.98 -100.46 -45.97
CA ASN A 113 15.00 -99.79 -45.16
C ASN A 113 15.49 -98.49 -45.81
N HIS A 114 15.62 -98.42 -47.14
CA HIS A 114 16.02 -97.19 -47.82
C HIS A 114 15.02 -96.02 -47.63
N GLN A 115 13.72 -96.31 -47.58
CA GLN A 115 12.68 -95.29 -47.34
C GLN A 115 12.73 -94.79 -45.90
N HIS A 116 12.91 -95.69 -44.95
CA HIS A 116 13.05 -95.34 -43.55
C HIS A 116 14.33 -94.53 -43.29
N ILE A 117 15.47 -94.95 -43.86
CA ILE A 117 16.73 -94.21 -43.80
C ILE A 117 16.57 -92.80 -44.39
N ALA A 118 15.86 -92.64 -45.51
CA ALA A 118 15.62 -91.32 -46.08
C ALA A 118 14.85 -90.41 -45.10
N ARG A 119 13.79 -90.91 -44.45
CA ARG A 119 13.06 -90.14 -43.44
C ARG A 119 13.87 -89.81 -42.19
N LEU A 120 14.71 -90.74 -41.72
CA LEU A 120 15.60 -90.47 -40.60
C LEU A 120 16.62 -89.38 -40.96
N LYS A 121 17.13 -89.38 -42.20
CA LYS A 121 17.98 -88.29 -42.71
C LYS A 121 17.24 -86.96 -42.84
N ASP A 122 15.98 -86.97 -43.28
CA ASP A 122 15.16 -85.77 -43.34
C ASP A 122 14.92 -85.20 -41.93
N ALA A 123 14.68 -86.06 -40.93
CA ALA A 123 14.57 -85.65 -39.53
C ALA A 123 15.89 -85.06 -38.99
N MET A 124 17.03 -85.69 -39.28
CA MET A 124 18.34 -85.12 -38.94
C MET A 124 18.56 -83.75 -39.59
N TRP A 125 18.17 -83.58 -40.86
CA TRP A 125 18.28 -82.30 -41.55
C TRP A 125 17.39 -81.22 -40.92
N SER A 126 16.17 -81.57 -40.51
CA SER A 126 15.30 -80.66 -39.74
C SER A 126 15.91 -80.29 -38.37
N ASN A 127 16.55 -81.26 -37.69
CA ASN A 127 17.26 -81.01 -36.44
C ASN A 127 18.47 -80.08 -36.64
N ASP A 128 19.22 -80.24 -37.75
CA ASP A 128 20.34 -79.35 -38.11
C ASP A 128 19.86 -77.92 -38.41
N GLU A 129 18.75 -77.75 -39.12
CA GLU A 129 18.15 -76.42 -39.36
C GLU A 129 17.70 -75.76 -38.05
N GLU A 130 17.12 -76.53 -37.14
CA GLU A 130 16.69 -76.05 -35.83
C GLU A 130 17.90 -75.72 -34.94
N PHE A 131 18.96 -76.51 -34.99
CA PHE A 131 20.23 -76.25 -34.31
C PHE A 131 20.79 -74.88 -34.72
N ASP A 132 20.88 -74.61 -36.03
CA ASP A 132 21.32 -73.31 -36.55
C ASP A 132 20.42 -72.15 -36.12
N ARG A 133 19.10 -72.37 -36.00
CA ARG A 133 18.14 -71.38 -35.50
C ARG A 133 18.40 -71.06 -34.02
N VAL A 134 18.55 -72.08 -33.19
CA VAL A 134 18.74 -71.96 -31.74
C VAL A 134 20.10 -71.32 -31.40
N VAL A 135 21.16 -71.65 -32.13
CA VAL A 135 22.48 -70.99 -31.98
C VAL A 135 22.39 -69.49 -32.28
N LYS A 136 21.71 -69.10 -33.37
CA LYS A 136 21.50 -67.68 -33.70
C LYS A 136 20.69 -66.96 -32.63
N LEU A 137 19.61 -67.59 -32.16
CA LEU A 137 18.75 -67.02 -31.12
C LEU A 137 19.52 -66.79 -29.81
N THR A 138 20.35 -67.76 -29.40
CA THR A 138 21.19 -67.64 -28.20
C THR A 138 22.11 -66.42 -28.29
N TYR A 139 22.78 -66.25 -29.44
CA TYR A 139 23.66 -65.09 -29.69
C TYR A 139 22.88 -63.75 -29.70
N GLU A 140 21.66 -63.73 -30.26
CA GLU A 140 20.80 -62.55 -30.22
C GLU A 140 20.39 -62.20 -28.79
N LEU A 141 19.99 -63.18 -27.96
CA LEU A 141 19.63 -62.99 -26.56
C LEU A 141 20.79 -62.44 -25.73
N GLU A 142 22.01 -62.94 -25.93
CA GLU A 142 23.22 -62.41 -25.29
C GLU A 142 23.48 -60.95 -25.66
N ASN A 143 23.34 -60.60 -26.94
CA ASN A 143 23.52 -59.24 -27.41
C ASN A 143 22.45 -58.29 -26.86
N TYR A 144 21.18 -58.71 -26.83
CA TYR A 144 20.11 -57.92 -26.25
C TYR A 144 20.31 -57.67 -24.75
N SER A 145 20.70 -58.71 -24.00
CA SER A 145 21.04 -58.59 -22.58
C SER A 145 22.15 -57.57 -22.36
N ASN A 146 23.26 -57.68 -23.11
CA ASN A 146 24.38 -56.75 -23.01
C ASN A 146 24.00 -55.30 -23.37
N MET A 147 23.22 -55.12 -24.43
CA MET A 147 22.74 -53.80 -24.85
C MET A 147 21.89 -53.14 -23.75
N MET A 148 20.97 -53.90 -23.14
CA MET A 148 20.15 -53.42 -22.02
C MET A 148 21.00 -53.08 -20.78
N MET A 149 22.04 -53.86 -20.48
CA MET A 149 22.95 -53.55 -19.37
C MET A 149 23.68 -52.23 -19.58
N VAL A 150 24.18 -51.99 -20.81
CA VAL A 150 24.84 -50.73 -21.18
C VAL A 150 23.90 -49.54 -21.07
N GLU A 151 22.64 -49.69 -21.49
CA GLU A 151 21.64 -48.62 -21.35
C GLU A 151 21.33 -48.32 -19.89
N LEU A 152 21.18 -49.36 -19.06
CA LEU A 152 20.99 -49.20 -17.61
C LEU A 152 22.20 -48.55 -16.91
N ASP A 153 23.43 -48.80 -17.38
CA ASP A 153 24.62 -48.09 -16.90
C ASP A 153 24.58 -46.60 -17.23
N LYS A 154 24.17 -46.22 -18.44
CA LYS A 154 23.99 -44.81 -18.81
C LYS A 154 22.95 -44.13 -17.95
N ILE A 155 21.79 -44.77 -17.74
CA ILE A 155 20.73 -44.23 -16.88
C ILE A 155 21.26 -44.07 -15.44
N LYS A 156 22.05 -45.02 -14.95
CA LYS A 156 22.67 -44.93 -13.61
C LYS A 156 23.63 -43.74 -13.49
N GLU A 157 24.46 -43.51 -14.50
CA GLU A 157 25.35 -42.34 -14.54
C GLU A 157 24.56 -41.03 -14.57
N GLU A 158 23.50 -40.94 -15.38
CA GLU A 158 22.62 -39.77 -15.42
C GLU A 158 21.96 -39.49 -14.06
N ILE A 159 21.47 -40.52 -13.37
CA ILE A 159 20.90 -40.38 -12.01
C ILE A 159 21.96 -39.86 -11.04
N GLU A 160 23.20 -40.34 -11.09
CA GLU A 160 24.26 -39.87 -10.19
C GLU A 160 24.68 -38.42 -10.51
N ILE A 161 24.70 -38.01 -11.78
CA ILE A 161 24.92 -36.61 -12.18
C ILE A 161 23.81 -35.71 -11.61
N GLU A 162 22.55 -36.12 -11.74
CA GLU A 162 21.40 -35.38 -11.20
C GLU A 162 21.42 -35.33 -9.67
N ARG A 163 21.78 -36.45 -9.03
CA ARG A 163 21.95 -36.54 -7.56
C ARG A 163 23.04 -35.60 -7.06
N ALA A 164 24.12 -35.44 -7.80
CA ALA A 164 25.20 -34.52 -7.47
C ALA A 164 24.76 -33.03 -7.50
N LYS A 165 23.68 -32.69 -8.24
CA LYS A 165 23.10 -31.33 -8.26
C LYS A 165 22.29 -31.03 -7.00
N ARG A 166 21.77 -32.05 -6.30
CA ARG A 166 20.87 -31.93 -5.14
C ARG A 166 21.38 -30.94 -4.06
N PRO A 167 22.65 -31.01 -3.58
CA PRO A 167 23.13 -30.09 -2.54
C PRO A 167 23.15 -28.62 -3.00
N THR A 168 23.44 -28.40 -4.29
CA THR A 168 23.44 -27.06 -4.89
C THR A 168 22.02 -26.50 -4.96
N ILE A 169 21.05 -27.32 -5.35
CA ILE A 169 19.63 -26.93 -5.40
C ILE A 169 19.10 -26.65 -3.98
N GLU A 170 19.39 -27.52 -2.99
CA GLU A 170 19.03 -27.31 -1.58
C GLU A 170 19.64 -26.01 -1.01
N SER A 171 20.90 -25.71 -1.35
CA SER A 171 21.57 -24.47 -0.99
C SER A 171 20.90 -23.25 -1.63
N ASN A 172 20.52 -23.34 -2.91
CA ASN A 172 19.83 -22.27 -3.62
C ASN A 172 18.43 -22.01 -3.06
N ILE A 173 17.67 -23.05 -2.69
CA ILE A 173 16.37 -22.91 -2.00
C ILE A 173 16.57 -22.21 -0.66
N SER A 174 17.57 -22.62 0.12
CA SER A 174 17.87 -22.02 1.42
C SER A 174 18.21 -20.52 1.29
N LYS A 175 19.04 -20.16 0.30
CA LYS A 175 19.36 -18.76 -0.02
C LYS A 175 18.13 -17.97 -0.45
N ALA A 176 17.31 -18.53 -1.35
CA ALA A 176 16.09 -17.88 -1.83
C ALA A 176 15.08 -17.65 -0.69
N ARG A 177 14.91 -18.63 0.22
CA ARG A 177 14.06 -18.49 1.42
C ARG A 177 14.59 -17.42 2.38
N LEU A 178 15.90 -17.37 2.60
CA LEU A 178 16.52 -16.32 3.43
C LEU A 178 16.35 -14.93 2.80
N GLU A 179 16.51 -14.81 1.49
CA GLU A 179 16.28 -13.56 0.78
C GLU A 179 14.82 -13.14 0.84
N LYS A 180 13.89 -14.08 0.64
CA LYS A 180 12.46 -13.84 0.78
C LYS A 180 12.10 -13.35 2.18
N ALA A 181 12.62 -13.99 3.23
CA ALA A 181 12.38 -13.54 4.61
C ALA A 181 12.86 -12.09 4.85
N LYS A 182 13.94 -11.66 4.20
CA LYS A 182 14.39 -10.25 4.25
C LYS A 182 13.43 -9.31 3.55
N VAL A 183 12.93 -9.71 2.38
CA VAL A 183 11.93 -8.95 1.60
C VAL A 183 10.61 -8.83 2.39
N ASP A 184 10.11 -9.93 2.94
CA ASP A 184 8.89 -9.96 3.75
C ASP A 184 9.02 -9.03 4.98
N LYS A 185 10.19 -9.03 5.63
CA LYS A 185 10.48 -8.11 6.72
C LYS A 185 10.50 -6.64 6.25
N ALA A 186 11.13 -6.35 5.12
CA ALA A 186 11.17 -4.99 4.57
C ALA A 186 9.76 -4.47 4.21
N ILE A 187 8.89 -5.32 3.66
CA ILE A 187 7.47 -5.01 3.40
C ILE A 187 6.75 -4.69 4.72
N LEU A 188 6.93 -5.51 5.75
CA LEU A 188 6.30 -5.30 7.06
C LEU A 188 6.74 -3.99 7.71
N ASP A 189 8.03 -3.67 7.65
CA ASP A 189 8.56 -2.45 8.26
C ASP A 189 8.07 -1.20 7.49
N ARG A 190 8.08 -1.22 6.16
CA ARG A 190 7.54 -0.13 5.33
C ARG A 190 6.04 0.05 5.49
N ASN A 191 5.26 -1.02 5.66
CA ASN A 191 3.82 -0.93 5.93
C ASN A 191 3.51 -0.22 7.26
N LYS A 192 4.35 -0.41 8.29
CA LYS A 192 4.22 0.34 9.55
C LYS A 192 4.51 1.83 9.34
N GLU A 193 5.56 2.16 8.59
CA GLU A 193 5.90 3.55 8.25
C GLU A 193 4.79 4.21 7.44
N PHE A 194 4.25 3.53 6.43
CA PHE A 194 3.10 3.99 5.64
C PHE A 194 1.87 4.26 6.51
N THR A 195 1.54 3.36 7.43
CA THR A 195 0.40 3.52 8.33
C THR A 195 0.57 4.78 9.18
N ARG A 196 1.77 4.98 9.75
CA ARG A 196 2.10 6.15 10.55
C ARG A 196 2.07 7.45 9.73
N ALA A 197 2.65 7.46 8.55
CA ALA A 197 2.66 8.63 7.66
C ALA A 197 1.22 9.00 7.23
N LYS A 198 0.37 8.01 6.97
CA LYS A 198 -1.06 8.21 6.69
C LYS A 198 -1.82 8.80 7.87
N GLU A 199 -1.60 8.31 9.09
CA GLU A 199 -2.20 8.87 10.31
C GLU A 199 -1.80 10.33 10.52
N LEU A 200 -0.51 10.64 10.34
CA LEU A 200 0.00 12.02 10.42
C LEU A 200 -0.64 12.93 9.36
N LEU A 201 -0.77 12.46 8.12
CA LEU A 201 -1.45 13.21 7.06
C LEU A 201 -2.90 13.54 7.40
N VAL A 202 -3.63 12.60 8.01
CA VAL A 202 -5.01 12.84 8.47
C VAL A 202 -5.04 13.91 9.55
N LEU A 203 -4.15 13.84 10.54
CA LEU A 203 -4.04 14.85 11.60
C LEU A 203 -3.73 16.24 11.02
N TYR A 204 -2.73 16.33 10.13
CA TYR A 204 -2.36 17.58 9.48
C TYR A 204 -3.51 18.18 8.65
N ASN A 205 -4.24 17.37 7.89
CA ASN A 205 -5.37 17.84 7.10
C ASN A 205 -6.52 18.36 7.98
N ASN A 206 -6.78 17.70 9.11
CA ASN A 206 -7.76 18.18 10.09
C ASN A 206 -7.33 19.52 10.71
N ASP A 207 -6.05 19.66 11.07
CA ASP A 207 -5.51 20.91 11.63
C ASP A 207 -5.59 22.06 10.62
N ILE A 208 -5.26 21.81 9.36
CA ILE A 208 -5.41 22.81 8.28
C ILE A 208 -6.87 23.26 8.17
N SER A 209 -7.82 22.32 8.13
CA SER A 209 -9.26 22.65 8.05
C SER A 209 -9.75 23.47 9.25
N ASN A 210 -9.27 23.15 10.45
CA ASN A 210 -9.57 23.91 11.67
C ASN A 210 -8.99 25.33 11.61
N ILE A 211 -7.76 25.49 11.14
CA ILE A 211 -7.11 26.80 10.98
C ILE A 211 -7.87 27.63 9.95
N GLU A 212 -8.24 27.06 8.80
CA GLU A 212 -9.04 27.76 7.78
C GLU A 212 -10.38 28.25 8.32
N THR A 213 -11.06 27.41 9.12
CA THR A 213 -12.31 27.78 9.79
C THR A 213 -12.10 28.92 10.78
N ASN A 214 -11.04 28.88 11.59
CA ASN A 214 -10.70 29.93 12.54
C ASN A 214 -10.34 31.25 11.85
N ILE A 215 -9.60 31.20 10.74
CA ILE A 215 -9.30 32.38 9.92
C ILE A 215 -10.59 33.00 9.40
N LYS A 216 -11.51 32.18 8.88
CA LYS A 216 -12.80 32.66 8.40
C LYS A 216 -13.61 33.35 9.51
N LEU A 217 -13.73 32.72 10.68
CA LEU A 217 -14.42 33.30 11.85
C LEU A 217 -13.77 34.59 12.34
N ALA A 218 -12.43 34.64 12.39
CA ALA A 218 -11.68 35.84 12.77
C ALA A 218 -11.90 36.98 11.77
N THR A 219 -11.98 36.66 10.48
CA THR A 219 -12.23 37.63 9.40
C THR A 219 -13.64 38.21 9.51
N GLU A 220 -14.67 37.37 9.68
CA GLU A 220 -16.05 37.81 9.90
C GLU A 220 -16.17 38.69 11.16
N LYS A 221 -15.49 38.33 12.25
CA LYS A 221 -15.45 39.13 13.48
C LYS A 221 -14.75 40.47 13.28
N HIS A 222 -13.65 40.49 12.52
CA HIS A 222 -12.93 41.71 12.18
C HIS A 222 -13.81 42.67 11.37
N GLU A 223 -14.46 42.19 10.32
CA GLU A 223 -15.39 42.98 9.50
C GLU A 223 -16.53 43.59 10.33
N LYS A 224 -17.11 42.79 11.25
CA LYS A 224 -18.16 43.28 12.17
C LYS A 224 -17.66 44.39 13.09
N LEU A 225 -16.46 44.24 13.67
CA LEU A 225 -15.86 45.24 14.54
C LEU A 225 -15.52 46.53 13.79
N VAL A 226 -15.00 46.41 12.56
CA VAL A 226 -14.72 47.56 11.68
C VAL A 226 -16.02 48.33 11.39
N ALA A 227 -17.12 47.63 11.09
CA ALA A 227 -18.42 48.26 10.89
C ALA A 227 -18.93 48.99 12.15
N GLN A 228 -18.80 48.37 13.33
CA GLN A 228 -19.18 49.01 14.60
C GLN A 228 -18.34 50.25 14.91
N LEU A 229 -17.03 50.18 14.65
CA LEU A 229 -16.10 51.28 14.89
C LEU A 229 -16.42 52.48 13.98
N ARG A 230 -16.79 52.22 12.72
CA ARG A 230 -17.28 53.26 11.81
C ARG A 230 -18.54 53.96 12.35
N VAL A 231 -19.54 53.20 12.80
CA VAL A 231 -20.77 53.77 13.40
C VAL A 231 -20.44 54.60 14.64
N HIS A 232 -19.51 54.15 15.48
CA HIS A 232 -19.08 54.91 16.65
C HIS A 232 -18.36 56.21 16.27
N ASN A 233 -17.51 56.20 15.24
CA ASN A 233 -16.83 57.41 14.76
C ASN A 233 -17.83 58.43 14.16
N GLU A 234 -18.84 57.96 13.43
CA GLU A 234 -19.93 58.81 12.91
C GLU A 234 -20.68 59.47 14.08
N LYS A 235 -21.11 58.69 15.09
CA LYS A 235 -21.76 59.23 16.30
C LYS A 235 -20.88 60.19 17.09
N MET A 236 -19.59 59.89 17.21
CA MET A 236 -18.65 60.77 17.92
C MET A 236 -18.54 62.13 17.22
N SER A 237 -18.49 62.13 15.89
CA SER A 237 -18.46 63.36 15.09
C SER A 237 -19.74 64.18 15.28
N GLU A 238 -20.91 63.52 15.32
CA GLU A 238 -22.18 64.19 15.64
C GLU A 238 -22.19 64.82 17.04
N TYR A 239 -21.68 64.11 18.05
CA TYR A 239 -21.59 64.64 19.41
C TYR A 239 -20.64 65.83 19.53
N VAL A 240 -19.50 65.80 18.84
CA VAL A 240 -18.58 66.94 18.77
C VAL A 240 -19.26 68.15 18.13
N ALA A 241 -19.99 67.96 17.03
CA ALA A 241 -20.74 69.04 16.39
C ALA A 241 -21.86 69.60 17.29
N LYS A 242 -22.59 68.72 18.02
CA LYS A 242 -23.60 69.14 19.00
C LYS A 242 -22.99 69.92 20.15
N LYS A 243 -21.84 69.46 20.67
CA LYS A 243 -21.11 70.17 21.73
C LYS A 243 -20.73 71.59 21.30
N ALA A 244 -20.16 71.75 20.10
CA ALA A 244 -19.80 73.07 19.57
C ALA A 244 -21.01 74.02 19.47
N LYS A 245 -22.17 73.53 19.01
CA LYS A 245 -23.42 74.31 18.97
C LYS A 245 -23.92 74.73 20.35
N ILE A 246 -23.81 73.85 21.35
CA ILE A 246 -24.19 74.18 22.73
C ILE A 246 -23.24 75.24 23.30
N GLU A 247 -21.93 75.11 23.06
CA GLU A 247 -20.95 76.11 23.48
C GLU A 247 -21.18 77.48 22.84
N GLU A 248 -21.55 77.52 21.56
CA GLU A 248 -21.95 78.75 20.86
C GLU A 248 -23.22 79.35 21.45
N SER A 249 -24.27 78.54 21.62
CA SER A 249 -25.54 78.99 22.21
C SER A 249 -25.38 79.50 23.65
N ASN A 250 -24.49 78.88 24.44
CA ASN A 250 -24.17 79.35 25.79
C ASN A 250 -23.48 80.73 25.76
N LYS A 251 -22.54 80.96 24.83
CA LYS A 251 -21.90 82.26 24.68
C LYS A 251 -22.89 83.35 24.28
N GLU A 252 -23.76 83.06 23.31
CA GLU A 252 -24.82 83.99 22.89
C GLU A 252 -25.76 84.35 24.06
N LEU A 253 -26.12 83.36 24.88
CA LEU A 253 -26.93 83.57 26.07
C LEU A 253 -26.22 84.43 27.12
N GLU A 254 -24.93 84.18 27.37
CA GLU A 254 -24.12 84.99 28.28
C GLU A 254 -24.01 86.45 27.82
N GLU A 255 -23.74 86.68 26.53
CA GLU A 255 -23.67 88.02 25.94
C GLU A 255 -25.02 88.75 26.01
N SER A 256 -26.10 88.07 25.64
CA SER A 256 -27.47 88.60 25.71
C SER A 256 -27.86 88.98 27.14
N THR A 257 -27.56 88.10 28.10
CA THR A 257 -27.84 88.35 29.52
C THR A 257 -27.04 89.55 30.05
N ARG A 258 -25.75 89.65 29.71
CA ARG A 258 -24.93 90.82 30.08
C ARG A 258 -25.47 92.12 29.49
N LYS A 259 -25.89 92.08 28.23
CA LYS A 259 -26.47 93.26 27.56
C LYS A 259 -27.77 93.69 28.25
N ALA A 260 -28.66 92.75 28.54
CA ALA A 260 -29.91 93.03 29.26
C ALA A 260 -29.66 93.61 30.66
N LEU A 261 -28.70 93.04 31.41
CA LEU A 261 -28.32 93.58 32.72
C LEU A 261 -27.81 95.02 32.62
N SER A 262 -26.91 95.31 31.67
CA SER A 262 -26.38 96.66 31.45
C SER A 262 -27.46 97.67 31.04
N GLU A 263 -28.41 97.26 30.20
CA GLU A 263 -29.56 98.09 29.82
C GLU A 263 -30.46 98.41 31.02
N ILE A 264 -30.72 97.40 31.87
CA ILE A 264 -31.51 97.55 33.10
C ILE A 264 -30.79 98.46 34.09
N GLU A 265 -29.48 98.27 34.31
CA GLU A 265 -28.67 99.13 35.17
C GLU A 265 -28.72 100.59 34.71
N SER A 266 -28.56 100.84 33.40
CA SER A 266 -28.66 102.19 32.84
C SER A 266 -30.06 102.80 32.98
N GLN A 267 -31.12 102.00 32.86
CA GLN A 267 -32.49 102.47 33.09
C GLN A 267 -32.71 102.86 34.56
N PHE A 268 -32.27 102.04 35.51
CA PHE A 268 -32.37 102.37 36.93
C PHE A 268 -31.56 103.61 37.28
N GLU A 269 -30.35 103.76 36.73
CA GLU A 269 -29.52 104.94 36.96
C GLU A 269 -30.21 106.22 36.46
N LYS A 270 -30.86 106.18 35.29
CA LYS A 270 -31.68 107.30 34.79
C LYS A 270 -32.87 107.61 35.70
N GLN A 271 -33.58 106.58 36.17
CA GLN A 271 -34.71 106.74 37.09
C GLN A 271 -34.27 107.36 38.43
N ILE A 272 -33.11 106.95 38.95
CA ILE A 272 -32.53 107.52 40.17
C ILE A 272 -32.21 109.01 39.96
N LEU A 273 -31.52 109.36 38.87
CA LEU A 273 -31.20 110.76 38.55
C LEU A 273 -32.45 111.64 38.39
N GLU A 274 -33.52 111.11 37.80
CA GLU A 274 -34.78 111.81 37.65
C GLU A 274 -35.49 112.01 39.00
N LEU A 275 -35.48 111.00 39.87
CA LEU A 275 -35.99 111.10 41.24
C LEU A 275 -35.20 112.13 42.06
N ASP A 276 -33.87 112.11 41.99
CA ASP A 276 -33.01 113.08 42.68
C ASP A 276 -33.29 114.51 42.21
N LYS A 277 -33.46 114.71 40.90
CA LYS A 277 -33.82 116.01 40.33
C LYS A 277 -35.19 116.48 40.82
N ASN A 278 -36.19 115.59 40.78
CA ASN A 278 -37.53 115.91 41.25
C ASN A 278 -37.54 116.25 42.75
N ALA A 279 -36.77 115.51 43.57
CA ALA A 279 -36.61 115.78 44.98
C ALA A 279 -35.99 117.16 45.23
N TYR A 280 -34.92 117.50 44.50
CA TYR A 280 -34.27 118.81 44.58
C TYR A 280 -35.22 119.96 44.19
N GLU A 281 -35.98 119.82 43.09
CA GLU A 281 -36.96 120.84 42.67
C GLU A 281 -38.07 121.04 43.72
N LEU A 282 -38.51 119.96 44.37
CA LEU A 282 -39.49 120.01 45.45
C LEU A 282 -38.94 120.69 46.70
N GLU A 283 -37.68 120.40 47.05
CA GLU A 283 -36.98 121.03 48.18
C GLU A 283 -36.81 122.54 47.96
N GLU A 284 -36.36 122.96 46.76
CA GLU A 284 -36.27 124.38 46.38
C GLU A 284 -37.62 125.09 46.48
N LYS A 285 -38.68 124.47 45.96
CA LYS A 285 -40.05 125.01 46.06
C LYS A 285 -40.47 125.17 47.53
N LYS A 286 -40.24 124.15 48.36
CA LYS A 286 -40.57 124.24 49.80
C LYS A 286 -39.74 125.29 50.53
N ASN A 287 -38.48 125.46 50.17
CA ASN A 287 -37.63 126.52 50.69
C ASN A 287 -38.11 127.92 50.27
N SER A 288 -38.62 128.08 49.05
CA SER A 288 -39.24 129.35 48.61
C SER A 288 -40.53 129.66 49.39
N GLU A 289 -41.40 128.67 49.57
CA GLU A 289 -42.64 128.81 50.38
C GLU A 289 -42.29 129.17 51.82
N LEU A 290 -41.26 128.55 52.42
CA LEU A 290 -40.78 128.89 53.76
C LEU A 290 -40.22 130.32 53.84
N LYS A 291 -39.50 130.79 52.82
CA LYS A 291 -39.02 132.18 52.77
C LYS A 291 -40.16 133.18 52.68
N GLU A 292 -41.21 132.88 51.90
CA GLU A 292 -42.40 133.73 51.82
C GLU A 292 -43.15 133.77 53.15
N LEU A 293 -43.39 132.61 53.76
CA LEU A 293 -43.96 132.50 55.10
C LEU A 293 -43.14 133.26 56.14
N SER A 294 -41.80 133.17 56.08
CA SER A 294 -40.93 133.92 57.00
C SER A 294 -41.06 135.43 56.81
N LYS A 295 -41.21 135.91 55.58
CA LYS A 295 -41.46 137.34 55.30
C LYS A 295 -42.84 137.78 55.80
N GLU A 296 -43.86 136.96 55.62
CA GLU A 296 -45.20 137.22 56.14
C GLU A 296 -45.19 137.24 57.68
N ILE A 297 -44.50 136.30 58.32
CA ILE A 297 -44.30 136.29 59.77
C ILE A 297 -43.58 137.57 60.21
N ASP A 298 -42.48 137.98 59.56
CA ASP A 298 -41.78 139.23 59.87
C ASP A 298 -42.68 140.47 59.73
N LEU A 299 -43.58 140.47 58.74
CA LEU A 299 -44.58 141.53 58.54
C LEU A 299 -45.61 141.53 59.68
N TYR A 300 -46.13 140.37 60.07
CA TYR A 300 -47.03 140.24 61.20
C TYR A 300 -46.36 140.61 62.53
N GLU A 301 -45.11 140.20 62.76
CA GLU A 301 -44.36 140.59 63.96
C GLU A 301 -44.11 142.10 64.02
N LYS A 302 -43.83 142.75 62.88
CA LYS A 302 -43.76 144.22 62.80
C LYS A 302 -45.10 144.88 63.10
N ALA A 303 -46.19 144.35 62.53
CA ALA A 303 -47.53 144.86 62.79
C ALA A 303 -47.94 144.69 64.26
N ILE A 304 -47.61 143.54 64.88
CA ILE A 304 -47.83 143.31 66.32
C ILE A 304 -47.01 144.31 67.15
N LYS A 305 -45.73 144.53 66.83
CA LYS A 305 -44.90 145.55 67.50
C LYS A 305 -45.45 146.97 67.35
N GLU A 306 -46.04 147.32 66.20
CA GLU A 306 -46.69 148.62 65.97
C GLU A 306 -48.00 148.77 66.76
N ILE A 307 -48.72 147.66 66.98
CA ILE A 307 -49.91 147.62 67.85
C ILE A 307 -49.52 147.70 69.33
N GLU A 308 -48.49 146.98 69.76
CA GLU A 308 -48.00 146.99 71.14
C GLU A 308 -47.32 148.31 71.54
N ALA A 309 -46.98 149.18 70.57
CA ALA A 309 -46.36 150.49 70.77
C ALA A 309 -47.36 151.68 70.78
N ASN A 310 -48.66 151.43 70.60
CA ASN A 310 -49.75 152.43 70.68
C ASN A 310 -50.79 152.05 71.74
#